data_AF-A0A3A6NTI0-F1
#
_entry.id   AF-A0A3A6NTI0-F1
#
_cell.length_a   1.000
_cell.length_b   1.000
_cell.length_c   1.000
_cell.angle_alpha   90.00
_cell.angle_beta   90.00
_cell.angle_gamma   90.00
#
_symmetry.space_group_name_H-M   'P 1'
#
loop_
_entity.id
_entity.type
_entity.pdbx_description
1 polymer ?
#
loop_
_entity_poly.entity_id
_entity_poly.type
_entity_poly.pdbx_seq_one_letter_code
_entity_poly.pdbx_strand_id
1 'polypeptide(L)'
;MAISFFKICTACGKKWVNQALFLVDPAISLVGYQVAFEAREAGYLLFNHNCGTTLAVAVHHFYDLPHSLVDLHCHEKLSPEHCLNEDGEQDCQAGCECSQVKKIMKIIKLWPKK
;
A
#
# COMPACT_ATOMS: atom_id res chain seq x y z
N MET A 1 21.62 -21.03 -7.24
CA MET A 1 20.64 -19.93 -7.48
C MET A 1 20.14 -19.45 -6.13
N ALA A 2 20.34 -18.17 -5.80
CA ALA A 2 19.82 -17.60 -4.55
C ALA A 2 18.34 -17.26 -4.72
N ILE A 3 17.48 -17.78 -3.84
CA ILE A 3 16.06 -17.42 -3.80
C ILE A 3 15.97 -16.01 -3.20
N SER A 4 15.49 -15.04 -3.98
CA SER A 4 15.20 -13.69 -3.49
C SER A 4 13.78 -13.66 -2.94
N PHE A 5 13.62 -13.15 -1.72
CA PHE A 5 12.32 -13.01 -1.07
C PHE A 5 11.83 -11.57 -1.21
N PHE A 6 10.56 -11.40 -1.54
CA PHE A 6 9.89 -10.10 -1.54
C PHE A 6 9.89 -9.47 -0.15
N LYS A 7 9.52 -10.25 0.87
CA LYS A 7 9.52 -9.79 2.26
C LYS A 7 9.80 -10.95 3.19
N ILE A 8 10.47 -10.66 4.30
CA ILE A 8 10.68 -11.57 5.41
C ILE A 8 10.20 -10.88 6.67
N CYS A 9 9.39 -11.57 7.46
CA CYS A 9 9.00 -11.14 8.79
C CYS A 9 10.21 -11.25 9.72
N THR A 10 10.69 -10.14 10.24
CA THR A 10 11.83 -10.10 11.17
C THR A 10 11.53 -10.72 12.53
N ALA A 11 10.25 -10.78 12.93
CA ALA A 11 9.84 -11.33 14.22
C ALA A 11 9.71 -12.87 14.21
N CYS A 12 9.07 -13.46 13.20
CA CYS A 12 8.80 -14.91 13.17
C CYS A 12 9.48 -15.66 12.02
N GLY A 13 10.20 -14.96 11.13
CA GLY A 13 10.92 -15.58 10.02
C GLY A 13 10.06 -16.05 8.85
N LYS A 14 8.74 -15.84 8.86
CA LYS A 14 7.84 -16.09 7.71
C LYS A 14 8.37 -15.33 6.48
N LYS A 15 8.44 -16.02 5.34
CA LYS A 15 8.99 -15.47 4.08
C LYS A 15 7.92 -15.47 3.02
N TRP A 16 7.85 -14.38 2.27
CA TRP A 16 7.01 -14.24 1.09
C TRP A 16 7.90 -14.09 -0.13
N VAL A 17 7.75 -14.98 -1.10
CA VAL A 17 8.61 -15.01 -2.30
C VAL A 17 8.26 -13.87 -3.25
N ASN A 18 6.98 -13.52 -3.36
CA ASN A 18 6.49 -12.46 -4.23
C ASN A 18 5.35 -11.68 -3.56
N GLN A 19 4.98 -10.55 -4.16
CA GLN A 19 3.90 -9.70 -3.69
C GLN A 19 2.55 -10.41 -3.63
N ALA A 20 2.22 -11.25 -4.62
CA ALA A 20 0.93 -11.95 -4.64
C ALA A 20 0.76 -12.86 -3.41
N LEU A 21 1.81 -13.61 -3.05
CA LEU A 21 1.83 -14.45 -1.85
C LEU A 21 1.75 -13.64 -0.56
N PHE A 22 2.32 -12.43 -0.53
CA PHE A 22 2.17 -11.52 0.59
C PHE A 22 0.73 -11.01 0.74
N LEU A 23 0.08 -10.66 -0.37
CA LEU A 23 -1.27 -10.09 -0.37
C LEU A 23 -2.36 -11.12 -0.10
N VAL A 24 -2.21 -12.38 -0.51
CA VAL A 24 -3.20 -13.43 -0.19
C VAL A 24 -3.09 -13.93 1.26
N ASP A 25 -1.97 -13.70 1.95
CA ASP A 25 -1.76 -14.20 3.31
C ASP A 25 -2.81 -13.58 4.28
N PRO A 26 -3.67 -14.40 4.93
CA PRO A 26 -4.67 -13.93 5.87
C PRO A 26 -4.05 -13.41 7.17
N ALA A 27 -2.81 -13.80 7.48
CA ALA A 27 -2.09 -13.29 8.63
C ALA A 27 -1.59 -11.85 8.42
N ILE A 28 -1.69 -11.31 7.21
CA ILE A 28 -1.26 -9.95 6.84
C ILE A 28 -2.46 -9.04 6.67
N SER A 29 -2.46 -7.94 7.41
CA SER A 29 -3.50 -6.89 7.36
C SER A 29 -2.89 -5.52 7.14
N LEU A 30 -3.38 -4.78 6.14
CA LEU A 30 -2.98 -3.39 5.93
C LEU A 30 -3.54 -2.52 7.05
N VAL A 31 -2.67 -1.77 7.73
CA VAL A 31 -3.05 -0.91 8.86
C VAL A 31 -2.88 0.58 8.58
N GLY A 32 -1.98 0.96 7.67
CA GLY A 32 -1.76 2.37 7.39
C GLY A 32 -0.76 2.64 6.28
N TYR A 33 -0.45 3.92 6.14
CA TYR A 33 0.55 4.43 5.23
C TYR A 33 1.40 5.46 5.97
N GLN A 34 2.71 5.39 5.79
CA GLN A 34 3.69 6.33 6.32
C GLN A 34 4.32 7.10 5.17
N VAL A 35 4.10 8.41 5.12
CA VAL A 35 4.72 9.31 4.15
C VAL A 35 6.23 9.36 4.43
N ALA A 36 7.04 9.26 3.38
CA ALA A 36 8.46 9.59 3.44
C ALA A 36 8.62 11.06 3.03
N PHE A 37 9.09 11.91 3.95
CA PHE A 37 9.26 13.34 3.70
C PHE A 37 10.61 13.70 3.06
N GLU A 38 11.55 12.75 3.02
CA GLU A 38 12.87 12.95 2.43
C GLU A 38 12.96 12.24 1.06
N ALA A 39 13.12 13.05 0.01
CA ALA A 39 13.49 12.71 -1.36
C ALA A 39 12.65 11.64 -2.10
N ARG A 40 11.69 12.09 -2.93
CA ARG A 40 11.25 11.47 -4.21
C ARG A 40 10.77 10.00 -4.19
N GLU A 41 10.75 9.35 -3.04
CA GLU A 41 10.31 7.96 -2.86
C GLU A 41 8.88 7.94 -2.32
N ALA A 42 8.01 7.23 -3.03
CA ALA A 42 6.68 6.93 -2.54
C ALA A 42 6.80 6.22 -1.18
N GLY A 43 6.04 6.69 -0.17
CA GLY A 43 6.18 6.22 1.21
C GLY A 43 5.92 4.72 1.43
N TYR A 44 5.69 4.33 2.67
CA TYR A 44 5.56 2.92 3.05
C TYR A 44 4.13 2.55 3.42
N LEU A 45 3.61 1.46 2.87
CA LEU A 45 2.44 0.80 3.40
C LEU A 45 2.82 -0.03 4.62
N LEU A 46 2.04 0.12 5.69
CA LEU A 46 2.25 -0.57 6.95
C LEU A 46 1.27 -1.74 7.05
N PHE A 47 1.81 -2.93 7.31
CA PHE A 47 1.05 -4.16 7.46
C PHE A 47 1.31 -4.80 8.80
N ASN A 48 0.27 -5.16 9.53
CA ASN A 48 0.42 -6.03 10.69
C ASN A 48 0.46 -7.49 10.26
N HIS A 49 1.37 -8.24 10.87
CA HIS A 49 1.37 -9.70 10.81
C HIS A 49 0.82 -10.26 12.12
N ASN A 50 0.10 -11.39 12.10
CA ASN A 50 -0.53 -11.96 13.31
C ASN A 50 0.46 -12.19 14.48
N CYS A 51 1.76 -12.34 14.18
CA CYS A 51 2.80 -12.49 15.20
C CYS A 51 3.04 -11.20 16.03
N GLY A 52 2.33 -10.11 15.75
CA GLY A 52 2.40 -8.84 16.48
C GLY A 52 3.38 -7.82 15.91
N THR A 53 4.12 -8.15 14.84
CA THR A 53 5.02 -7.18 14.18
C THR A 53 4.30 -6.36 13.12
N THR A 54 4.79 -5.14 12.90
CA THR A 54 4.45 -4.32 11.74
C THR A 54 5.54 -4.44 10.67
N LEU A 55 5.13 -4.61 9.43
CA LEU A 55 5.98 -4.71 8.25
C LEU A 55 5.73 -3.49 7.36
N ALA A 56 6.77 -2.70 7.11
CA ALA A 56 6.73 -1.61 6.15
C ALA A 56 7.15 -2.11 4.77
N VAL A 57 6.33 -1.83 3.74
CA VAL A 57 6.64 -2.17 2.35
C VAL A 57 6.46 -0.92 1.50
N ALA A 58 7.45 -0.58 0.69
CA ALA A 58 7.40 0.62 -0.13
C ALA A 58 6.19 0.55 -1.08
N VAL A 59 5.46 1.67 -1.21
CA VAL A 59 4.23 1.75 -2.02
C VAL A 59 4.51 1.36 -3.47
N HIS A 60 5.68 1.72 -4.01
CA HIS A 60 6.01 1.48 -5.42
C HIS A 60 5.95 0.00 -5.82
N HIS A 61 6.11 -0.93 -4.88
CA HIS A 61 5.94 -2.35 -5.18
C HIS A 61 4.53 -2.67 -5.67
N PHE A 62 3.52 -1.90 -5.26
CA PHE A 62 2.11 -2.12 -5.53
C PHE A 62 1.56 -1.28 -6.70
N TYR A 63 2.42 -0.63 -7.48
CA TYR A 63 2.01 0.14 -8.66
C TYR A 63 1.51 -0.72 -9.82
N ASP A 64 1.90 -1.99 -9.86
CA ASP A 64 1.47 -2.95 -10.89
C ASP A 64 0.13 -3.64 -10.53
N LEU A 65 -0.47 -3.34 -9.38
CA LEU A 65 -1.72 -3.97 -9.00
C LEU A 65 -2.84 -3.62 -9.99
N PRO A 66 -3.68 -4.58 -10.40
CA PRO A 66 -4.74 -4.33 -11.35
C PRO A 66 -5.74 -3.33 -10.79
N HIS A 67 -5.94 -2.22 -11.51
CA HIS A 67 -6.92 -1.20 -11.15
C HIS A 67 -8.38 -1.68 -11.29
N SER A 68 -8.61 -2.81 -11.98
CA SER A 68 -9.95 -3.34 -12.28
C SER A 68 -10.76 -3.80 -11.06
N LEU A 69 -10.14 -3.96 -9.88
CA LEU A 69 -10.85 -4.23 -8.62
C LEU A 69 -11.57 -3.00 -8.06
N VAL A 70 -11.25 -1.80 -8.58
CA VAL A 70 -11.86 -0.55 -8.13
C VAL A 70 -12.38 0.16 -9.38
N ASP A 71 -13.69 0.08 -9.63
CA ASP A 71 -14.39 0.86 -10.64
C ASP A 71 -14.13 2.36 -10.37
N LEU A 72 -13.18 2.93 -11.11
CA LEU A 72 -12.62 4.26 -10.85
C LEU A 72 -13.31 5.27 -11.77
N HIS A 73 -14.49 5.73 -11.35
CA HIS A 73 -15.01 7.03 -11.80
C HIS A 73 -14.14 8.16 -11.22
N CYS A 74 -12.96 8.37 -11.79
CA CYS A 74 -12.11 9.52 -11.50
C CYS A 74 -12.15 10.42 -12.73
N HIS A 75 -13.25 11.16 -12.87
CA HIS A 75 -13.42 12.13 -13.97
C HIS A 75 -12.47 13.33 -13.75
N GLU A 76 -12.04 13.85 -14.88
CA GLU A 76 -10.93 14.75 -15.16
C GLU A 76 -10.69 15.99 -14.29
N LYS A 77 -9.38 16.34 -14.28
CA LYS A 77 -8.72 17.63 -13.98
C LYS A 77 -8.93 18.18 -12.57
N LEU A 78 -7.83 18.49 -11.86
CA LEU A 78 -7.61 19.78 -11.18
C LEU A 78 -6.29 19.80 -10.37
N SER A 79 -5.74 21.02 -10.25
CA SER A 79 -4.36 21.40 -9.90
C SER A 79 -3.82 20.98 -8.53
N PRO A 80 -2.47 20.88 -8.36
CA PRO A 80 -1.82 20.36 -7.17
C PRO A 80 -1.52 21.46 -6.14
N GLU A 81 -2.47 21.76 -5.27
CA GLU A 81 -2.20 22.57 -4.09
C GLU A 81 -3.18 22.19 -2.97
N HIS A 82 -2.62 21.94 -1.78
CA HIS A 82 -3.31 21.57 -0.53
C HIS A 82 -3.52 20.06 -0.28
N CYS A 83 -2.51 19.39 0.28
CA CYS A 83 -2.71 18.14 1.03
C CYS A 83 -1.93 18.20 2.36
N LEU A 84 -2.46 18.96 3.31
CA LEU A 84 -2.10 18.95 4.73
C LEU A 84 -3.40 19.09 5.51
N ASN A 85 -3.88 18.00 6.11
CA ASN A 85 -4.52 17.99 7.44
C ASN A 85 -4.91 16.56 7.84
N GLU A 86 -4.70 16.26 9.11
CA GLU A 86 -4.72 14.93 9.73
C GLU A 86 -6.14 14.47 10.15
N ASP A 87 -7.19 15.28 9.90
CA ASP A 87 -8.51 15.07 10.53
C ASP A 87 -9.73 15.37 9.63
N GLY A 88 -9.71 14.94 8.36
CA GLY A 88 -10.90 15.14 7.52
C GLY A 88 -10.93 14.24 6.30
N GLU A 89 -12.03 13.51 6.13
CA GLU A 89 -12.45 12.79 4.93
C GLU A 89 -12.69 13.73 3.73
N GLN A 90 -11.71 14.56 3.37
CA GLN A 90 -11.72 15.27 2.11
C GLN A 90 -10.97 14.42 1.07
N ASP A 91 -11.73 14.02 0.05
CA ASP A 91 -11.27 13.30 -1.12
C ASP A 91 -10.05 14.03 -1.71
N CYS A 92 -8.87 13.41 -1.59
CA CYS A 92 -7.64 13.97 -2.17
C CYS A 92 -7.85 14.11 -3.68
N GLN A 93 -7.68 15.33 -4.20
CA GLN A 93 -7.81 15.64 -5.63
C GLN A 93 -7.07 14.63 -6.52
N ALA A 94 -7.70 14.34 -7.66
CA ALA A 94 -7.19 13.43 -8.68
C ALA A 94 -5.84 13.93 -9.22
N GLY A 95 -4.76 13.26 -8.83
CA GLY A 95 -3.38 13.59 -9.24
C GLY A 95 -2.39 13.76 -8.10
N CYS A 96 -2.84 13.84 -6.84
CA CYS A 96 -1.95 13.81 -5.69
C CYS A 96 -1.39 12.38 -5.49
N GLU A 97 -0.12 12.25 -5.10
CA GLU A 97 0.48 10.97 -4.69
C GLU A 97 -0.38 10.27 -3.61
N CYS A 98 -1.01 11.04 -2.72
CA CYS A 98 -1.98 10.55 -1.74
C CYS A 98 -3.23 9.91 -2.38
N SER A 99 -3.69 10.38 -3.53
CA SER A 99 -4.83 9.78 -4.26
C SER A 99 -4.46 8.41 -4.85
N GLN A 100 -3.25 8.27 -5.39
CA GLN A 100 -2.75 6.98 -5.89
C GLN A 100 -2.52 5.97 -4.76
N VAL A 101 -1.91 6.40 -3.66
CA VAL A 101 -1.74 5.57 -2.46
C VAL A 101 -3.09 5.11 -1.90
N LYS A 102 -4.08 6.00 -1.78
CA LYS A 102 -5.44 5.65 -1.33
C LYS A 102 -6.09 4.57 -2.21
N LYS A 103 -5.94 4.65 -3.53
CA LYS A 103 -6.43 3.63 -4.49
C LYS A 103 -5.77 2.28 -4.26
N ILE A 104 -4.44 2.25 -4.12
CA ILE A 104 -3.67 1.04 -3.81
C ILE A 104 -4.10 0.43 -2.48
N MET A 105 -4.24 1.24 -1.43
CA MET A 105 -4.72 0.79 -0.13
C MET A 105 -6.11 0.15 -0.23
N LYS A 106 -7.01 0.73 -1.04
CA LYS A 106 -8.34 0.17 -1.28
C LYS A 106 -8.28 -1.18 -2.00
N ILE A 107 -7.49 -1.30 -3.07
CA ILE A 107 -7.26 -2.57 -3.78
C ILE A 107 -6.75 -3.65 -2.81
N ILE A 108 -5.75 -3.31 -1.99
CA ILE A 108 -5.13 -4.22 -1.02
C ILE A 108 -6.13 -4.66 0.06
N LYS A 109 -6.98 -3.75 0.56
CA LYS A 109 -8.01 -4.09 1.55
C LYS A 109 -9.07 -5.05 1.00
N LEU A 110 -9.38 -4.94 -0.29
CA LEU A 110 -10.35 -5.82 -0.97
C LEU A 110 -9.72 -7.09 -1.53
N TRP A 111 -8.40 -7.26 -1.39
CA TRP A 111 -7.69 -8.38 -1.98
C TRP A 111 -8.14 -9.71 -1.35
N PRO A 112 -8.48 -10.73 -2.17
CA PRO A 112 -8.94 -12.01 -1.64
C PRO A 112 -7.82 -12.70 -0.85
N LYS A 113 -8.11 -13.02 0.42
CA LYS A 113 -7.23 -13.76 1.32
C LYS A 113 -7.48 -15.27 1.21
N LYS A 114 -6.43 -16.09 1.30
CA LYS A 114 -6.50 -17.55 1.18
C LYS A 114 -5.56 -18.25 2.16
#